data_AF-A0A975CTK8-F1
#
_entry.id   AF-A0A975CTK8-F1
#
_cell.length_a   1.000
_cell.length_b   1.000
_cell.length_c   1.000
_cell.angle_alpha   90.00
_cell.angle_beta   90.00
_cell.angle_gamma   90.00
#
_symmetry.space_group_name_H-M   'P 1'
#
loop_
_entity.id
_entity.type
_entity.pdbx_description
1 polymer ?
#
loop_
_entity_poly.entity_id
_entity_poly.type
_entity_poly.pdbx_seq_one_letter_code
_entity_poly.pdbx_strand_id
1 'polypeptide(L)' 'MPLTTSEKIKIILKRRGMTLKELSARLDQKSSNLSNKLSRNNFPEKEIKEIADALGCEYEAYFVMRDTGEKL' A
#
# COMPACT_ATOMS: atom_id res chain seq x y z
N MET A 1 -8.47 16.13 -0.15
CA MET A 1 -7.71 15.33 0.85
C MET A 1 -6.79 14.38 0.10
N PRO A 2 -5.55 14.17 0.56
CA PRO A 2 -4.71 13.10 0.03
C PRO A 2 -5.33 11.75 0.35
N LEU A 3 -5.25 10.80 -0.59
CA LEU A 3 -5.71 9.43 -0.39
C LEU A 3 -4.87 8.74 0.70
N THR A 4 -5.54 8.02 1.58
CA THR A 4 -4.90 7.09 2.53
C THR A 4 -4.23 5.93 1.79
N THR A 5 -3.30 5.24 2.45
CA THR A 5 -2.65 4.04 1.91
C THR A 5 -3.67 2.98 1.52
N SER A 6 -4.66 2.72 2.37
CA SER A 6 -5.76 1.79 2.08
C SER A 6 -6.55 2.14 0.82
N GLU A 7 -6.87 3.41 0.62
CA GLU A 7 -7.60 3.87 -0.58
C GLU A 7 -6.75 3.71 -1.84
N LYS A 8 -5.47 4.06 -1.78
CA LYS A 8 -4.52 3.85 -2.88
C LYS A 8 -4.46 2.38 -3.29
N ILE A 9 -4.32 1.46 -2.33
CA ILE A 9 -4.29 0.01 -2.59
C ILE A 9 -5.58 -0.44 -3.29
N LYS A 10 -6.76 -0.03 -2.78
CA LYS A 10 -8.05 -0.40 -3.39
C LYS A 10 -8.21 0.13 -4.81
N ILE A 11 -7.76 1.35 -5.07
CA ILE A 11 -7.78 1.94 -6.42
C ILE A 11 -6.86 1.16 -7.37
N ILE A 12 -5.65 0.81 -6.94
CA ILE A 12 -4.71 0.03 -7.75
C ILE A 12 -5.26 -1.37 -8.05
N LEU A 13 -5.83 -2.04 -7.05
CA LEU A 13 -6.51 -3.33 -7.23
C LEU A 13 -7.58 -3.24 -8.33
N LYS A 14 -8.47 -2.23 -8.26
CA LYS A 14 -9.51 -2.00 -9.27
C LYS A 14 -8.92 -1.74 -10.66
N ARG A 15 -7.86 -0.92 -10.76
CA ARG A 15 -7.18 -0.62 -12.03
C ARG A 15 -6.53 -1.85 -12.67
N ARG A 16 -6.08 -2.80 -11.84
CA ARG A 16 -5.45 -4.05 -12.28
C ARG A 16 -6.42 -5.21 -12.44
N GLY A 17 -7.72 -5.01 -12.18
CA GLY A 17 -8.69 -6.09 -12.17
C GLY A 17 -8.37 -7.18 -11.14
N MET A 18 -7.63 -6.84 -10.08
CA MET A 18 -7.16 -7.77 -9.07
C MET A 18 -8.03 -7.69 -7.82
N THR A 19 -8.34 -8.84 -7.24
CA THR A 19 -9.11 -8.97 -6.00
C THR A 19 -8.19 -8.92 -4.78
N LEU A 20 -8.78 -8.60 -3.62
CA LEU A 20 -8.05 -8.65 -2.35
C LEU A 20 -7.52 -10.05 -2.03
N LYS A 21 -8.24 -11.09 -2.45
CA LYS A 21 -7.86 -12.49 -2.25
C LYS A 21 -6.59 -12.83 -3.04
N GLU A 22 -6.51 -12.39 -4.30
CA GLU A 22 -5.32 -12.60 -5.14
C GLU A 22 -4.11 -11.84 -4.60
N LEU A 23 -4.29 -10.59 -4.16
CA LEU A 23 -3.22 -9.84 -3.51
C LEU A 23 -2.73 -10.55 -2.23
N SER A 24 -3.66 -11.03 -1.40
CA SER A 24 -3.30 -11.75 -0.17
C SER A 24 -2.52 -13.03 -0.46
N ALA A 25 -2.89 -13.75 -1.52
CA ALA A 25 -2.16 -14.93 -1.99
C ALA A 25 -0.74 -14.60 -2.47
N ARG A 26 -0.54 -13.47 -3.16
CA ARG A 26 0.79 -13.00 -3.58
C ARG A 26 1.69 -12.61 -2.41
N LEU A 27 1.09 -12.15 -1.32
CA LEU A 27 1.80 -11.73 -0.11
C LEU A 27 2.01 -12.87 0.90
N ASP A 28 1.58 -14.09 0.57
CA ASP A 28 1.54 -15.23 1.50
C ASP A 28 0.83 -14.91 2.84
N GLN A 29 -0.27 -14.15 2.75
CA GLN A 29 -1.05 -13.71 3.89
C GLN A 29 -2.51 -14.19 3.80
N LYS A 30 -3.15 -14.34 4.97
CA LYS A 30 -4.60 -14.57 5.04
C LYS A 30 -5.36 -13.33 4.57
N SER A 31 -6.37 -13.51 3.73
CA SER A 31 -7.22 -12.41 3.25
C SER A 31 -7.93 -11.62 4.35
N SER A 32 -8.27 -12.29 5.46
CA SER A 32 -8.83 -11.65 6.65
C SER A 32 -7.84 -10.69 7.33
N ASN A 33 -6.54 -11.02 7.34
CA ASN A 33 -5.49 -10.14 7.86
C ASN A 33 -5.39 -8.87 7.01
N LEU A 34 -5.30 -9.02 5.68
CA LEU A 34 -5.18 -7.88 4.78
C LEU A 34 -6.44 -6.99 4.81
N SER A 35 -7.64 -7.59 4.89
CA SER A 35 -8.90 -6.86 5.06
C SER A 35 -8.92 -6.03 6.36
N ASN A 36 -8.50 -6.63 7.48
CA ASN A 36 -8.41 -5.93 8.76
C ASN A 36 -7.42 -4.76 8.71
N LYS A 37 -6.25 -4.95 8.08
CA LYS A 37 -5.26 -3.88 7.89
C LYS A 37 -5.79 -2.75 7.02
N LEU A 38 -6.49 -3.06 5.94
CA LEU A 38 -7.14 -2.05 5.09
C LEU A 38 -8.19 -1.24 5.85
N SER A 39 -8.96 -1.88 6.74
CA SER A 39 -9.94 -1.21 7.60
C SER A 39 -9.27 -0.28 8.63
N ARG A 40 -8.16 -0.74 9.23
CA ARG A 40 -7.39 0.04 10.22
C ARG A 40 -6.46 1.08 9.62
N ASN A 41 -6.20 1.01 8.31
CA ASN A 41 -5.24 1.85 7.59
C ASN A 41 -3.87 1.92 8.29
N ASN A 42 -3.39 0.77 8.79
CA ASN A 42 -2.12 0.68 9.50
C ASN A 42 -1.26 -0.42 8.88
N PHE A 43 -0.19 0.01 8.20
CA PHE A 43 0.76 -0.85 7.50
C PHE A 43 2.17 -0.43 7.87
N PRO A 44 3.03 -1.36 8.31
CA PRO A 44 4.47 -1.14 8.35
C PRO A 44 4.99 -0.80 6.95
N GLU A 45 5.98 0.08 6.84
CA GLU A 45 6.54 0.48 5.54
C GLU A 45 7.02 -0.71 4.70
N LYS A 46 7.65 -1.70 5.35
CA LYS A 46 8.08 -2.96 4.71
C LYS A 46 6.92 -3.64 3.98
N GLU A 47 5.75 -3.70 4.62
CA GLU A 47 4.56 -4.32 4.03
C GLU A 47 3.98 -3.49 2.90
N ILE A 48 4.08 -2.15 2.96
CA ILE A 48 3.67 -1.29 1.85
C ILE A 48 4.54 -1.57 0.61
N LYS A 49 5.85 -1.78 0.79
CA LYS A 49 6.77 -2.17 -0.30
C LYS A 49 6.38 -3.53 -0.89
N GLU A 50 6.16 -4.54 -0.04
CA GLU A 50 5.70 -5.86 -0.49
C GLU A 50 4.37 -5.79 -1.26
N ILE A 51 3.41 -5.00 -0.76
CA ILE A 51 2.13 -4.76 -1.45
C ILE A 51 2.37 -4.06 -2.80
N ALA A 52 3.24 -3.06 -2.86
CA ALA A 52 3.56 -2.36 -4.09
C ALA A 52 4.16 -3.31 -5.13
N ASP A 53 5.15 -4.13 -4.73
CA ASP A 53 5.76 -5.14 -5.59
C ASP A 53 4.74 -6.17 -6.09
N ALA A 54 3.89 -6.70 -5.19
CA ALA A 54 2.82 -7.64 -5.55
C ALA A 54 1.78 -7.02 -6.50
N LEU A 55 1.56 -5.72 -6.36
CA LEU A 55 0.76 -4.90 -7.25
C LEU A 55 1.56 -4.39 -8.44
N GLY A 56 2.83 -4.73 -8.65
CA GLY A 56 3.65 -4.25 -9.77
C GLY A 56 3.79 -2.72 -9.83
N CYS A 57 3.84 -2.07 -8.68
CA CYS A 57 4.00 -0.63 -8.50
C CYS A 57 5.30 -0.36 -7.76
N GLU A 58 5.93 0.77 -8.04
CA GLU A 58 7.04 1.28 -7.24
C GLU A 58 6.50 2.12 -6.08
N TYR A 59 7.07 1.92 -4.89
CA TYR A 59 6.75 2.71 -3.70
C TYR A 59 7.93 3.58 -3.31
N GLU A 60 7.77 4.89 -3.49
CA GLU A 60 8.71 5.89 -3.00
C GLU A 60 8.14 6.59 -1.76
N ALA A 61 8.92 6.59 -0.68
CA ALA A 61 8.70 7.42 0.49
C ALA A 61 9.79 8.49 0.54
N TYR A 62 9.43 9.69 0.96
CA TYR A 62 10.36 10.79 1.06
C TYR A 62 10.07 11.65 2.28
N PHE A 63 11.14 12.14 2.90
CA PHE A 63 11.07 13.21 3.89
C PHE A 63 11.21 14.55 3.18
N VAL A 64 10.47 15.55 3.65
CA VAL A 64 10.64 16.93 3.21
C VAL A 64 11.00 17.77 4.42
N MET A 65 12.23 18.28 4.44
CA MET A 65 12.69 19.21 5.46
C MET A 65 11.88 20.51 5.34
N ARG A 66 11.24 20.95 6.43
CA ARG A 66 10.34 22.11 6.40
C ARG A 66 11.07 23.46 6.33
N ASP A 67 12.31 23.47 6.80
CA ASP A 67 13.19 24.62 6.85
C ASP A 67 13.95 24.84 5.53
N THR A 68 14.44 23.76 4.90
CA THR A 68 15.22 23.86 3.65
C THR A 68 14.41 23.52 2.39
N GLY A 69 13.30 22.79 2.52
CA GLY A 69 12.54 22.24 1.40
C GLY A 69 13.21 21.03 0.73
N GLU A 70 14.31 20.53 1.29
CA GLU A 70 15.05 19.38 0.76
C GLU A 70 14.24 18.08 0.86
N LYS A 71 14.28 17.28 -0.23
CA LYS A 71 13.63 15.96 -0.32
C LYS A 71 14.69 14.86 -0.15
N LEU A 72 14.52 14.00 0.86
CA LEU A 72 15.38 12.85 1.17
C LEU A 72 14.61 11.54 1.01
#